data_AF-A0A498H1I2-F1
#
_entry.id   AF-A0A498H1I2-F1
#
_cell.length_a   1.000
_cell.length_b   1.000
_cell.length_c   1.000
_cell.angle_alpha   90.00
_cell.angle_beta   90.00
_cell.angle_gamma   90.00
#
_symmetry.space_group_name_H-M   'P 1'
#
loop_
_entity.id
_entity.type
_entity.pdbx_description
1 polymer ?
#
loop_
_entity_poly.entity_id
_entity_poly.type
_entity_poly.pdbx_seq_one_letter_code
_entity_poly.pdbx_strand_id
1 'polypeptide(L)'
;MNELWPGADRECILDAEYRDRIVRAHRERGRKALRAVEEGRVKRYLDFFVVVGRSDEYVVEADFCTCSDFVFRGCECWHILAVRIAEETGLFEPFDIWYQDTWKP
;
A
#
# COMPACT_ATOMS: atom_id res chain seq x y z
N MET A 1 -22.42 -11.37 17.37
CA MET A 1 -22.70 -9.99 17.78
C MET A 1 -21.38 -9.40 18.31
N ASN A 2 -20.55 -8.92 17.40
CA ASN A 2 -19.50 -7.95 17.68
C ASN A 2 -19.12 -7.31 16.33
N GLU A 3 -19.97 -6.37 15.92
CA GLU A 3 -19.77 -5.50 14.77
C GLU A 3 -18.76 -4.44 15.21
N LEU A 4 -17.48 -4.67 14.95
CA LEU A 4 -16.39 -3.74 15.29
C LEU A 4 -15.48 -3.48 14.10
N TRP A 5 -16.07 -3.15 12.95
CA TRP A 5 -15.41 -2.22 12.03
C TRP A 5 -16.48 -1.39 11.35
N PRO A 6 -16.67 -0.12 11.75
CA PRO A 6 -17.27 0.82 10.84
C PRO A 6 -16.31 0.90 9.66
N GLY A 7 -16.72 0.35 8.52
CA GLY A 7 -16.07 0.58 7.24
C GLY A 7 -15.79 2.07 7.13
N ALA A 8 -14.56 2.39 6.73
CA ALA A 8 -14.04 3.75 6.77
C ALA A 8 -14.92 4.70 5.94
N ASP A 9 -15.87 5.35 6.62
CA ASP A 9 -16.46 6.62 6.20
C ASP A 9 -15.36 7.69 6.35
N ARG A 10 -14.36 7.65 5.46
CA ARG A 10 -13.32 8.67 5.38
C ARG A 10 -13.35 9.24 3.97
N GLU A 11 -13.68 10.52 3.93
CA GLU A 11 -13.62 11.38 2.75
C GLU A 11 -12.33 11.10 1.97
N CYS A 12 -12.46 10.64 0.73
CA CYS A 12 -11.35 10.18 -0.09
C CYS A 12 -10.41 11.35 -0.43
N ILE A 13 -9.28 11.48 0.27
CA ILE A 13 -8.26 12.52 0.09
C ILE A 13 -7.31 12.18 -1.08
N LEU A 14 -7.84 11.66 -2.19
CA LEU A 14 -7.10 11.50 -3.44
C LEU A 14 -7.57 12.53 -4.48
N ASP A 15 -7.65 13.80 -4.07
CA ASP A 15 -7.94 14.89 -4.99
C ASP A 15 -6.78 15.13 -5.98
N ALA A 16 -7.05 15.97 -6.98
CA ALA A 16 -6.08 16.27 -8.03
C ALA A 16 -4.81 16.95 -7.49
N GLU A 17 -4.92 17.77 -6.44
CA GLU A 17 -3.79 18.50 -5.86
C GLU A 17 -2.84 17.55 -5.13
N TYR A 18 -3.40 16.64 -4.32
CA TYR A 18 -2.64 15.61 -3.63
C TYR A 18 -1.91 14.71 -4.63
N ARG A 19 -2.61 14.25 -5.68
CA ARG A 19 -2.00 13.46 -6.77
C ARG A 19 -0.85 14.21 -7.43
N ASP A 20 -1.05 15.47 -7.79
CA ASP A 20 -0.02 16.31 -8.40
C ASP A 20 1.20 16.46 -7.49
N ARG A 21 0.99 16.68 -6.19
CA ARG A 21 2.06 16.78 -5.19
C ARG A 21 2.89 15.51 -5.14
N ILE A 22 2.26 14.34 -5.07
CA ILE A 22 2.94 13.05 -5.06
C ILE A 22 3.74 12.83 -6.36
N VAL A 23 3.17 13.10 -7.52
CA VAL A 23 3.88 12.94 -8.81
C VAL A 23 5.03 13.94 -8.95
N ARG A 24 4.88 15.18 -8.45
CA ARG A 24 5.94 16.19 -8.43
C ARG A 24 7.04 15.89 -7.42
N ALA A 25 6.81 15.12 -6.37
CA ALA A 25 7.87 14.71 -5.45
C ALA A 25 8.57 13.43 -5.93
N HIS A 26 7.81 12.41 -6.33
CA HIS A 26 8.34 11.05 -6.54
C HIS A 26 8.39 10.61 -8.00
N ARG A 27 7.96 11.47 -8.94
CA ARG A 27 7.95 11.21 -10.40
C ARG A 27 7.20 9.90 -10.70
N GLU A 28 7.83 9.02 -11.47
CA GLU A 28 7.26 7.75 -11.90
C GLU A 28 6.94 6.80 -10.73
N ARG A 29 7.71 6.86 -9.63
CA ARG A 29 7.39 6.08 -8.42
C ARG A 29 6.07 6.54 -7.80
N GLY A 30 5.84 7.85 -7.77
CA GLY A 30 4.58 8.44 -7.31
C GLY A 30 3.39 7.99 -8.15
N ARG A 31 3.52 7.99 -9.48
CA ARG A 31 2.45 7.49 -10.38
C ARG A 31 2.11 6.03 -10.13
N LYS A 32 3.12 5.18 -9.97
CA LYS A 32 2.92 3.75 -9.68
C LYS A 32 2.25 3.53 -8.33
N ALA A 33 2.68 4.28 -7.32
CA ALA A 33 2.11 4.21 -5.97
C ALA A 33 0.64 4.61 -5.96
N LEU A 34 0.29 5.78 -6.51
CA LEU A 34 -1.09 6.24 -6.64
C LEU A 34 -1.96 5.22 -7.38
N ARG A 35 -1.48 4.72 -8.53
CA ARG A 35 -2.19 3.71 -9.30
C ARG A 35 -2.44 2.42 -8.52
N ALA A 36 -1.51 2.01 -7.64
CA ALA A 36 -1.69 0.83 -6.82
C ALA A 36 -2.74 1.04 -5.73
N VAL A 37 -2.75 2.21 -5.10
CA VAL A 37 -3.77 2.60 -4.12
C VAL A 37 -5.16 2.65 -4.76
N GLU A 38 -5.28 3.32 -5.90
CA GLU A 38 -6.55 3.47 -6.64
C GLU A 38 -7.13 2.14 -7.13
N GLU A 39 -6.26 1.19 -7.50
CA GLU A 39 -6.68 -0.14 -7.94
C GLU A 39 -6.86 -1.13 -6.77
N GLY A 40 -6.81 -0.68 -5.51
CA GLY A 40 -6.99 -1.55 -4.34
C GLY A 40 -5.88 -2.59 -4.17
N ARG A 41 -4.68 -2.31 -4.67
CA ARG A 41 -3.54 -3.25 -4.66
C ARG A 41 -2.72 -3.20 -3.36
N VAL A 42 -3.15 -2.44 -2.36
CA VAL A 42 -2.52 -2.35 -1.04
C VAL A 42 -3.39 -3.09 -0.04
N LYS A 43 -2.89 -4.21 0.47
CA LYS A 43 -3.58 -5.10 1.42
C LYS A 43 -2.94 -4.95 2.79
N ARG A 44 -3.74 -4.83 3.84
CA ARG A 44 -3.26 -4.75 5.23
C ARG A 44 -3.62 -6.03 5.97
N TYR A 45 -2.62 -6.80 6.35
CA TYR A 45 -2.76 -7.96 7.24
C TYR A 45 -2.52 -7.55 8.70
N LEU A 46 -2.66 -8.49 9.63
CA LEU A 46 -2.43 -8.26 11.06
C LEU A 46 -0.95 -7.99 11.39
N ASP A 47 -0.04 -8.48 10.56
CA ASP A 47 1.41 -8.42 10.69
C ASP A 47 2.03 -7.29 9.86
N PHE A 48 1.65 -7.17 8.58
CA PHE A 48 2.26 -6.17 7.67
C PHE A 48 1.35 -5.81 6.48
N PHE A 49 1.83 -4.91 5.63
CA PHE A 49 1.20 -4.62 4.34
C PHE A 49 1.76 -5.51 3.23
N VAL A 50 0.90 -5.86 2.28
CA VAL A 50 1.29 -6.51 1.03
C VAL A 50 0.83 -5.63 -0.12
N VAL A 51 1.76 -5.24 -0.98
CA VAL A 51 1.45 -4.48 -2.20
C VAL A 51 1.57 -5.41 -3.40
N VAL A 52 0.47 -5.56 -4.13
CA VAL A 52 0.45 -6.34 -5.37
C VAL A 52 1.10 -5.52 -6.49
N GLY A 53 2.31 -5.93 -6.86
CA GLY A 53 3.02 -5.35 -7.99
C GLY A 53 2.59 -5.95 -9.31
N ARG A 54 3.36 -5.65 -10.37
CA ARG A 54 3.09 -6.20 -11.71
C ARG A 54 3.47 -7.68 -11.83
N SER A 55 4.51 -8.08 -11.11
CA SER A 55 5.15 -9.38 -11.26
C SER A 55 4.91 -10.31 -10.07
N ASP A 56 4.73 -9.74 -8.88
CA ASP A 56 4.64 -10.48 -7.64
C ASP A 56 3.97 -9.63 -6.55
N GLU A 57 3.74 -10.24 -5.39
CA GLU A 57 3.35 -9.58 -4.16
C GLU A 57 4.59 -9.20 -3.34
N TYR A 58 4.57 -7.99 -2.76
CA TYR A 58 5.70 -7.47 -1.99
C TYR A 58 5.26 -7.13 -0.58
N VAL A 59 5.95 -7.71 0.40
CA VAL A 59 5.78 -7.39 1.82
C VAL A 59 6.40 -6.02 2.08
N VAL A 60 5.65 -5.18 2.77
CA VAL A 60 6.04 -3.82 3.16
C VAL A 60 5.73 -3.64 4.64
N GLU A 61 6.76 -3.24 5.39
CA GLU A 61 6.66 -2.93 6.81
C GLU A 61 7.50 -1.69 7.11
N ALA A 62 6.86 -0.62 7.57
CA ALA A 62 7.48 0.68 7.76
C ALA A 62 8.29 1.12 6.53
N ASP A 63 9.62 1.20 6.65
CA ASP A 63 10.54 1.65 5.60
C ASP A 63 11.21 0.49 4.85
N PHE A 64 10.73 -0.73 5.03
CA PHE A 64 11.25 -1.94 4.39
C PHE A 64 10.30 -2.46 3.30
N CYS A 65 10.88 -2.97 2.21
CA CYS A 65 10.13 -3.67 1.16
C CYS A 65 10.94 -4.83 0.58
N THR A 66 10.28 -5.95 0.28
CA THR A 66 10.93 -7.13 -0.31
C THR A 66 11.23 -7.01 -1.80
N CYS A 67 10.87 -5.90 -2.45
CA CYS A 67 11.09 -5.75 -3.89
C CYS A 67 12.58 -5.54 -4.25
N SER A 68 12.96 -5.94 -5.46
CA SER A 68 14.32 -5.82 -5.96
C SER A 68 14.83 -4.37 -6.02
N ASP A 69 13.94 -3.40 -6.27
CA ASP A 69 14.30 -1.97 -6.31
C ASP A 69 14.77 -1.48 -4.93
N PHE A 70 14.07 -1.88 -3.86
CA PHE A 70 14.48 -1.59 -2.49
C PHE A 70 15.76 -2.33 -2.12
N VAL A 71 15.83 -3.64 -2.39
CA VAL A 71 17.00 -4.46 -2.07
C VAL A 71 18.27 -3.92 -2.73
N PHE A 72 18.17 -3.44 -3.97
CA PHE A 72 19.32 -2.89 -4.69
C PHE A 72 19.70 -1.47 -4.26
N ARG A 73 18.72 -0.59 -4.02
CA ARG A 73 18.99 0.83 -3.70
C ARG A 73 19.13 1.13 -2.21
N GLY A 74 18.53 0.31 -1.35
CA GLY A 74 18.41 0.55 0.09
C GLY A 74 17.60 1.80 0.44
N CYS A 75 16.69 2.26 -0.42
CA CYS A 75 15.89 3.45 -0.21
C CYS A 75 14.45 3.28 -0.69
N GLU A 76 13.60 4.27 -0.39
CA GLU A 76 12.16 4.25 -0.66
C GLU A 76 11.83 3.85 -2.12
N CYS A 77 11.24 2.67 -2.28
CA CYS A 77 10.67 2.19 -3.52
C CYS A 77 9.21 2.62 -3.65
N TRP A 78 8.60 2.40 -4.82
CA TRP A 78 7.21 2.81 -5.03
C TRP A 78 6.20 2.04 -4.16
N HIS A 79 6.50 0.81 -3.72
CA HIS A 79 5.60 0.04 -2.84
C HIS A 79 5.50 0.66 -1.44
N ILE A 80 6.63 1.08 -0.86
CA ILE A 80 6.66 1.81 0.42
C ILE A 80 5.82 3.08 0.29
N LEU A 81 5.99 3.79 -0.81
CA LEU A 81 5.22 5.00 -1.08
C LEU A 81 3.71 4.72 -1.23
N ALA A 82 3.33 3.58 -1.82
CA ALA A 82 1.93 3.16 -1.92
C ALA A 82 1.31 2.89 -0.54
N VAL A 83 2.04 2.23 0.35
CA VAL A 83 1.59 1.99 1.73
C VAL A 83 1.42 3.31 2.49
N ARG A 84 2.40 4.22 2.41
CA ARG A 84 2.31 5.53 3.06
C ARG A 84 1.08 6.32 2.61
N ILE A 85 0.81 6.34 1.29
CA ILE A 85 -0.39 7.00 0.74
C ILE A 85 -1.66 6.29 1.21
N ALA A 86 -1.69 4.96 1.19
CA ALA A 86 -2.84 4.17 1.64
C ALA A 86 -3.15 4.40 3.13
N GLU A 87 -2.14 4.48 3.98
CA GLU A 87 -2.30 4.78 5.40
C GLU A 87 -2.81 6.21 5.64
N GLU A 88 -2.26 7.21 4.93
CA GLU A 88 -2.70 8.61 5.03
C GLU A 88 -4.15 8.80 4.54
N THR A 89 -4.53 8.10 3.47
CA THR A 89 -5.84 8.24 2.83
C THR A 89 -6.89 7.24 3.36
N GLY A 90 -6.47 6.21 4.09
CA GLY A 90 -7.33 5.09 4.49
C GLY A 90 -7.70 4.13 3.34
N LEU A 91 -7.02 4.21 2.20
CA LEU A 91 -7.31 3.42 1.00
C LEU A 91 -6.43 2.17 0.92
N PHE A 92 -6.83 1.15 1.67
CA PHE A 92 -6.28 -0.20 1.58
C PHE A 92 -7.37 -1.23 1.85
N GLU A 93 -7.14 -2.46 1.41
CA GLU A 93 -8.02 -3.59 1.71
C GLU A 93 -7.58 -4.24 3.05
N PRO A 94 -8.40 -4.19 4.11
CA PRO A 94 -8.08 -4.86 5.37
C PRO A 94 -8.34 -6.37 5.29
N PHE A 95 -7.38 -7.15 5.76
CA PHE A 95 -7.46 -8.60 5.95
C PHE A 95 -7.30 -8.89 7.44
N ASP A 96 -8.38 -9.28 8.10
CA ASP A 96 -8.39 -9.68 9.53
C ASP A 96 -7.90 -11.13 9.71
N ILE A 97 -6.72 -11.42 9.14
CA ILE A 97 -6.02 -12.71 9.18
C ILE A 97 -4.51 -12.47 9.17
N TRP A 98 -3.72 -13.47 9.58
CA TRP A 98 -2.26 -13.43 9.41
C TRP A 98 -1.89 -13.79 7.97
N TYR A 99 -0.79 -13.24 7.44
CA TYR A 99 -0.39 -13.54 6.06
C TYR A 99 -0.12 -15.04 5.85
N GLN A 100 0.48 -15.70 6.83
CA GLN A 100 0.75 -17.13 6.82
C GLN A 100 -0.52 -18.01 6.67
N ASP A 101 -1.68 -17.53 7.12
CA ASP A 101 -2.94 -18.28 7.01
C ASP A 101 -3.41 -18.36 5.55
N THR A 102 -2.87 -17.53 4.66
CA THR A 102 -3.14 -17.57 3.21
C THR A 102 -2.37 -18.67 2.49
N TRP A 103 -1.36 -19.27 3.14
CA TRP A 103 -0.51 -20.29 2.53
C TRP A 103 -1.28 -21.60 2.48
N LYS A 104 -1.75 -21.96 1.28
CA LYS A 104 -2.28 -23.30 1.05
C LYS A 104 -1.12 -24.27 0.83
N PRO A 105 -1.13 -25.45 1.48
CA PRO A 105 -0.14 -26.50 1.24
C PRO A 105 -0.23 -27.09 -0.17
#